data_AF-A0A2V6M2F6-F1
#
_entry.id   AF-A0A2V6M2F6-F1
#
_cell.length_a   1.000
_cell.length_b   1.000
_cell.length_c   1.000
_cell.angle_alpha   90.00
_cell.angle_beta   90.00
_cell.angle_gamma   90.00
#
_symmetry.space_group_name_H-M   'P 1'
#
loop_
_entity.id
_entity.type
_entity.pdbx_description
1 polymer ?
#
loop_
_entity_poly.entity_id
_entity_poly.type
_entity_poly.pdbx_seq_one_letter_code
_entity_poly.pdbx_strand_id
1 'polypeptide(L)'
;RELEKLDPAMATAASTHETAIVELSEIARDLGRYAENLDLDPEQLAALEQRVSLFETLKRKYGATISEVIAFGERAAERMRKIEGRDEELQRLVNEIATHSEALRQAAERLRKLRTKAAPKLSEMVRRNLRDLGFKQSQFEARMSEALVARASGCDAVELLFSPNPGEPLKPMRAIASSGEISRLMLAIKSALAAQDAVPLLVFDEIDANVGGEIAHAVGARMRAVAPLLNCVRLAARRGAKRLRACSAERVMKP
;
A
#
# COMPACT_ATOMS: atom_id res chain seq x y z
N ARG A 1 17.01 -104.10 14.16
CA ARG A 1 17.39 -105.15 15.13
C ARG A 1 16.67 -106.48 14.92
N GLU A 2 15.33 -106.58 14.95
CA GLU A 2 14.65 -107.86 14.64
C GLU A 2 14.81 -108.31 13.16
N LEU A 3 14.70 -107.37 12.21
CA LEU A 3 14.93 -107.62 10.77
C LEU A 3 16.38 -108.01 10.43
N GLU A 4 17.34 -107.54 11.22
CA GLU A 4 18.78 -107.82 11.04
C GLU A 4 19.15 -109.24 11.46
N LYS A 5 18.39 -109.83 12.38
CA LYS A 5 18.50 -111.26 12.75
C LYS A 5 17.96 -112.18 11.65
N LEU A 6 17.10 -111.66 10.76
CA LEU A 6 16.44 -112.40 9.68
C LEU A 6 17.16 -112.21 8.33
N ASP A 7 17.70 -111.01 8.07
CA ASP A 7 18.48 -110.68 6.88
C ASP A 7 19.72 -109.84 7.25
N PRO A 8 20.93 -110.44 7.21
CA PRO A 8 22.18 -109.75 7.52
C PRO A 8 22.47 -108.54 6.63
N ALA A 9 21.91 -108.49 5.41
CA ALA A 9 22.11 -107.36 4.49
C ALA A 9 21.48 -106.06 5.02
N MET A 10 20.53 -106.15 5.97
CA MET A 10 19.87 -105.00 6.59
C MET A 10 20.67 -104.35 7.71
N ALA A 11 21.81 -104.93 8.12
CA ALA A 11 22.66 -104.40 9.18
C ALA A 11 23.16 -102.96 8.87
N THR A 12 23.57 -102.71 7.62
CA THR A 12 24.04 -101.37 7.19
C THR A 12 22.92 -100.33 7.27
N ALA A 13 21.72 -100.64 6.78
CA ALA A 13 20.59 -99.72 6.82
C ALA A 13 20.10 -99.47 8.26
N ALA A 14 20.12 -100.49 9.12
CA ALA A 14 19.80 -100.35 10.54
C ALA A 14 20.82 -99.45 11.26
N SER A 15 22.11 -99.61 10.97
CA SER A 15 23.18 -98.76 11.51
C SER A 15 23.07 -97.31 11.04
N THR A 16 22.76 -97.07 9.76
CA THR A 16 22.51 -95.72 9.23
C THR A 16 21.28 -95.08 9.88
N HIS A 17 20.22 -95.85 10.11
CA HIS A 17 19.03 -95.35 10.80
C HIS A 17 19.30 -95.00 12.26
N GLU A 18 20.04 -95.84 13.00
CA GLU A 18 20.46 -95.54 14.37
C GLU A 18 21.33 -94.27 14.42
N THR A 19 22.22 -94.09 13.44
CA THR A 19 23.05 -92.88 13.32
C THR A 19 22.20 -91.63 13.02
N ALA A 20 21.27 -91.72 12.07
CA ALA A 20 20.36 -90.62 11.73
C ALA A 20 19.45 -90.21 12.90
N ILE A 21 19.00 -91.17 13.73
CA ILE A 21 18.25 -90.88 14.96
C ILE A 21 19.10 -90.07 15.93
N VAL A 22 20.37 -90.43 16.10
CA VAL A 22 21.30 -89.71 16.98
C VAL A 22 21.52 -88.29 16.46
N GLU A 23 21.83 -88.13 15.17
CA GLU A 23 22.05 -86.82 14.54
C GLU A 23 20.80 -85.92 14.64
N LEU A 24 19.61 -86.45 14.36
CA LEU A 24 18.35 -85.70 14.50
C LEU A 24 18.07 -85.31 15.95
N SER A 25 18.43 -86.16 16.91
CA SER A 25 18.28 -85.89 18.33
C SER A 25 19.24 -84.80 18.80
N GLU A 26 20.46 -84.76 18.26
CA GLU A 26 21.42 -83.68 18.50
C GLU A 26 20.93 -82.35 17.92
N ILE A 27 20.45 -82.34 16.67
CA ILE A 27 19.88 -81.13 16.04
C ILE A 27 18.68 -80.61 16.84
N ALA A 28 17.79 -81.51 17.29
CA ALA A 28 16.64 -81.12 18.12
C ALA A 28 17.08 -80.52 19.47
N ARG A 29 18.13 -81.07 20.10
CA ARG A 29 18.73 -80.51 21.32
C ARG A 29 19.37 -79.15 21.09
N ASP A 30 20.04 -78.97 19.95
CA ASP A 30 20.69 -77.71 19.61
C ASP A 30 19.66 -76.60 19.35
N LEU A 31 18.59 -76.92 18.62
CA LEU A 31 17.45 -76.02 18.42
C LEU A 31 16.73 -75.69 19.73
N GLY A 32 16.56 -76.67 20.62
CA GLY A 32 15.99 -76.46 21.96
C GLY A 32 16.84 -75.50 22.79
N ARG A 33 18.15 -75.72 22.85
CA ARG A 33 19.09 -74.81 23.54
C ARG A 33 19.09 -73.42 22.92
N TYR A 34 19.03 -73.31 21.60
CA TYR A 34 18.94 -72.03 20.90
C TYR A 34 17.64 -71.27 21.25
N ALA A 35 16.52 -71.98 21.33
CA ALA A 35 15.23 -71.40 21.73
C ALA A 35 15.20 -70.97 23.20
N GLU A 36 15.82 -71.74 24.10
CA GLU A 36 15.97 -71.36 25.52
C GLU A 36 16.91 -70.14 25.70
N ASN A 37 17.88 -69.96 24.82
CA ASN A 37 18.77 -68.79 24.82
C ASN A 37 18.11 -67.53 24.24
N LEU A 38 16.96 -67.64 23.57
CA LEU A 38 16.16 -66.49 23.12
C LEU A 38 15.37 -65.95 24.32
N ASP A 39 16.03 -65.16 25.15
CA ASP A 39 15.43 -64.45 26.28
C ASP A 39 14.64 -63.23 25.77
N LEU A 40 13.44 -63.49 25.25
CA LEU A 40 12.53 -62.46 24.76
C LEU A 40 11.63 -62.02 25.92
N ASP A 41 12.00 -60.90 26.56
CA ASP A 41 11.17 -60.23 27.57
C ASP A 41 9.82 -59.81 26.93
N PRO A 42 8.69 -60.42 27.36
CA PRO A 42 7.37 -60.13 26.78
C PRO A 42 6.95 -58.67 26.96
N GLU A 43 7.37 -58.01 28.04
CA GLU A 43 7.05 -56.61 28.29
C GLU A 43 7.81 -55.69 27.33
N GLN A 44 9.08 -55.99 27.07
CA GLN A 44 9.88 -55.26 26.08
C GLN A 44 9.32 -55.43 24.68
N LEU A 45 8.91 -56.64 24.30
CA LEU A 45 8.31 -56.90 23.00
C LEU A 45 7.02 -56.10 22.83
N ALA A 46 6.11 -56.15 23.81
CA ALA A 46 4.88 -55.38 23.80
C ALA A 46 5.12 -53.87 23.71
N ALA A 47 6.11 -53.34 24.43
CA ALA A 47 6.51 -51.94 24.35
C ALA A 47 7.04 -51.56 22.95
N LEU A 48 7.80 -52.45 22.31
CA LEU A 48 8.31 -52.25 20.95
C LEU A 48 7.18 -52.24 19.92
N GLU A 49 6.24 -53.18 20.02
CA GLU A 49 5.07 -53.27 19.14
C GLU A 49 4.18 -52.02 19.25
N GLN A 50 3.93 -51.53 20.47
CA GLN A 50 3.21 -50.27 20.68
C GLN A 50 3.92 -49.08 20.02
N ARG A 51 5.24 -49.03 20.13
CA ARG A 51 6.06 -47.95 19.57
C ARG A 51 6.08 -47.97 18.04
N VAL A 52 6.12 -49.16 17.43
CA VAL A 52 5.97 -49.34 15.97
C VAL A 52 4.57 -48.93 15.51
N SER A 53 3.53 -49.37 16.22
CA SER A 53 2.14 -49.00 15.93
C SER A 53 1.90 -47.48 15.99
N LEU A 54 2.52 -46.81 16.96
CA LEU A 54 2.51 -45.35 17.08
C LEU A 54 3.14 -44.70 15.83
N PHE A 55 4.32 -45.16 15.42
CA PHE A 55 5.00 -44.62 14.23
C PHE A 55 4.19 -44.82 12.96
N GLU A 56 3.58 -46.00 12.76
CA GLU A 56 2.72 -46.23 11.59
C GLU A 56 1.45 -45.37 11.61
N THR A 57 0.86 -45.17 12.79
CA THR A 57 -0.30 -44.27 12.95
C THR A 57 0.07 -42.83 12.62
N LEU A 58 1.22 -42.35 13.11
CA LEU A 58 1.72 -41.01 12.83
C LEU A 58 2.05 -40.83 11.36
N LYS A 59 2.71 -41.81 10.73
CA LYS A 59 3.03 -41.79 9.31
C LYS A 59 1.75 -41.68 8.46
N ARG A 60 0.76 -42.54 8.74
CA ARG A 60 -0.54 -42.51 8.03
C ARG A 60 -1.25 -41.15 8.13
N LYS A 61 -1.12 -40.44 9.26
CA LYS A 61 -1.80 -39.16 9.49
C LYS A 61 -1.02 -37.95 8.97
N TYR A 62 0.31 -37.98 9.02
CA TYR A 62 1.14 -36.76 8.92
C TYR A 62 2.32 -36.85 7.94
N GLY A 63 2.60 -38.01 7.34
CA GLY A 63 3.65 -38.16 6.31
C GLY A 63 4.13 -39.59 6.08
N ALA A 64 4.54 -39.94 4.87
CA ALA A 64 4.98 -41.29 4.54
C ALA A 64 6.27 -41.70 5.29
N THR A 65 7.05 -40.73 5.76
CA THR A 65 8.31 -40.93 6.50
C THR A 65 8.30 -40.20 7.85
N ILE A 66 9.12 -40.64 8.80
CA ILE A 66 9.25 -39.98 10.12
C ILE A 66 9.72 -38.52 9.95
N SER A 67 10.61 -38.25 8.99
CA SER A 67 11.07 -36.90 8.67
C SER A 67 9.91 -36.00 8.22
N GLU A 68 8.98 -36.51 7.40
CA GLU A 68 7.78 -35.77 7.00
C GLU A 68 6.84 -35.49 8.16
N VAL A 69 6.65 -36.45 9.07
CA VAL A 69 5.85 -36.29 10.28
C VAL A 69 6.41 -35.18 11.18
N ILE A 70 7.72 -35.16 11.41
CA ILE A 70 8.39 -34.12 12.20
C ILE A 70 8.22 -32.75 11.52
N ALA A 71 8.50 -32.68 10.22
CA ALA A 71 8.35 -31.44 9.45
C ALA A 71 6.90 -30.94 9.44
N PHE A 72 5.91 -31.83 9.45
CA PHE A 72 4.50 -31.46 9.63
C PHE A 72 4.25 -30.85 11.02
N GLY A 73 4.79 -31.46 12.07
CA GLY A 73 4.70 -30.94 13.44
C GLY A 73 5.28 -29.54 13.58
N GLU A 74 6.46 -29.30 13.00
CA GLU A 74 7.10 -27.97 12.99
C GLU A 74 6.25 -26.92 12.27
N ARG A 75 5.73 -27.26 11.08
CA ARG A 75 4.81 -26.37 10.33
C ARG A 75 3.52 -26.08 11.11
N ALA A 76 2.95 -27.08 11.76
CA ALA A 76 1.74 -26.94 12.57
C ALA A 76 2.00 -26.04 13.79
N ALA A 77 3.12 -26.24 14.49
CA ALA A 77 3.53 -25.42 15.62
C ALA A 77 3.80 -23.97 15.22
N GLU A 78 4.43 -23.72 14.06
CA GLU A 78 4.61 -22.37 13.55
C GLU A 78 3.28 -21.71 13.18
N ARG A 79 2.37 -22.46 12.56
CA ARG A 79 1.03 -21.97 12.22
C ARG A 79 0.21 -21.67 13.47
N MET A 80 0.36 -22.46 14.53
CA MET A 80 -0.27 -22.22 15.84
C MET A 80 0.26 -20.94 16.48
N ARG A 81 1.58 -20.75 16.54
CA ARG A 81 2.20 -19.50 17.04
C ARG A 81 1.72 -18.26 16.29
N LYS A 82 1.55 -18.38 14.97
CA LYS A 82 0.98 -17.31 14.14
C LYS A 82 -0.49 -17.04 14.45
N ILE A 83 -1.25 -17.99 15.00
CA ILE A 83 -2.65 -17.77 15.39
C ILE A 83 -2.70 -17.17 16.79
N GLU A 84 -1.93 -17.71 17.74
CA GLU A 84 -1.89 -17.24 19.13
C GLU A 84 -1.44 -15.77 19.25
N GLY A 85 -0.45 -15.35 18.45
CA GLY A 85 0.01 -13.96 18.45
C GLY A 85 -0.85 -12.96 17.66
N ARG A 86 -1.91 -13.40 16.97
CA ARG A 86 -2.70 -12.51 16.09
C ARG A 86 -3.55 -11.53 16.86
N ASP A 87 -4.08 -11.91 18.01
CA ASP A 87 -4.96 -11.04 18.78
C ASP A 87 -4.16 -9.90 19.42
N GLU A 88 -2.95 -10.20 19.92
CA GLU A 88 -2.01 -9.20 20.43
C GLU A 88 -1.55 -8.25 19.31
N GLU A 89 -1.20 -8.80 18.14
CA GLU A 89 -0.80 -8.03 16.96
C GLU A 89 -1.94 -7.13 16.46
N LEU A 90 -3.17 -7.67 16.39
CA LEU A 90 -4.35 -6.93 16.01
C LEU A 90 -4.61 -5.78 16.99
N GLN A 91 -4.52 -6.04 18.30
CA GLN A 91 -4.71 -5.01 19.31
C GLN A 91 -3.63 -3.92 19.20
N ARG A 92 -2.38 -4.30 18.92
CA ARG A 92 -1.29 -3.34 18.66
C ARG A 92 -1.62 -2.45 17.47
N LEU A 93 -2.00 -3.04 16.34
CA LEU A 93 -2.36 -2.31 15.11
C LEU A 93 -3.58 -1.41 15.30
N VAL A 94 -4.59 -1.85 16.05
CA VAL A 94 -5.77 -1.03 16.40
C VAL A 94 -5.34 0.20 17.21
N ASN A 95 -4.45 0.03 18.18
CA ASN A 95 -3.93 1.14 18.99
C ASN A 95 -3.06 2.10 18.14
N GLU A 96 -2.25 1.58 17.23
CA GLU A 96 -1.45 2.38 16.29
C GLU A 96 -2.35 3.20 15.35
N ILE A 97 -3.40 2.58 14.78
CA ILE A 97 -4.38 3.26 13.94
C ILE A 97 -5.08 4.37 14.72
N ALA A 98 -5.52 4.11 15.96
CA ALA A 98 -6.16 5.11 16.80
C ALA A 98 -5.24 6.31 17.06
N THR A 99 -3.97 6.04 17.38
CA THR A 99 -2.94 7.06 17.63
C THR A 99 -2.70 7.92 16.40
N HIS A 100 -2.50 7.31 15.24
CA HIS A 100 -2.26 8.04 13.99
C HIS A 100 -3.49 8.79 13.50
N SER A 101 -4.69 8.25 13.71
CA SER A 101 -5.96 8.91 13.37
C SER A 101 -6.16 10.18 14.20
N GLU A 102 -5.83 10.14 15.49
CA GLU A 102 -5.91 11.31 16.36
C GLU A 102 -4.89 12.38 15.97
N ALA A 103 -3.66 11.99 15.66
CA ALA A 103 -2.65 12.91 15.15
C ALA A 103 -3.07 13.59 13.83
N LEU A 104 -3.66 12.81 12.91
CA LEU A 104 -4.22 13.32 11.65
C LEU A 104 -5.34 14.34 11.92
N ARG A 105 -6.28 14.03 12.82
CA ARG A 105 -7.38 14.92 13.20
C ARG A 105 -6.87 16.26 13.72
N GLN A 106 -5.92 16.23 14.66
CA GLN A 106 -5.33 17.45 15.23
C GLN A 106 -4.57 18.27 14.18
N ALA A 107 -3.83 17.63 13.27
CA ALA A 107 -3.18 18.31 12.16
C ALA A 107 -4.20 18.95 11.20
N ALA A 108 -5.27 18.21 10.85
CA ALA A 108 -6.34 18.68 9.98
C ALA A 108 -7.08 19.89 10.59
N GLU A 109 -7.42 19.86 11.87
CA GLU A 109 -8.07 20.98 12.56
C GLU A 109 -7.20 22.23 12.58
N ARG A 110 -5.89 22.07 12.82
CA ARG A 110 -4.95 23.19 12.77
C ARG A 110 -4.89 23.80 11.37
N LEU A 111 -4.79 22.97 10.34
CA LEU A 111 -4.78 23.42 8.95
C LEU A 111 -6.09 24.12 8.57
N ARG A 112 -7.23 23.56 8.97
CA ARG A 112 -8.56 24.14 8.75
C ARG A 112 -8.68 25.52 9.37
N LYS A 113 -8.28 25.68 10.65
CA LYS A 113 -8.28 26.98 11.34
C LYS A 113 -7.44 28.03 10.61
N LEU A 114 -6.27 27.65 10.09
CA LEU A 114 -5.43 28.56 9.31
C LEU A 114 -6.10 28.96 7.98
N ARG A 115 -6.67 27.99 7.27
CA ARG A 115 -7.37 28.24 6.00
C ARG A 115 -8.63 29.08 6.18
N THR A 116 -9.45 28.82 7.21
CA THR A 116 -10.64 29.63 7.51
C THR A 116 -10.28 31.09 7.82
N LYS A 117 -9.11 31.35 8.42
CA LYS A 117 -8.60 32.71 8.63
C LYS A 117 -8.04 33.36 7.35
N ALA A 118 -7.47 32.56 6.45
CA ALA A 118 -6.82 33.04 5.23
C ALA A 118 -7.80 33.25 4.07
N ALA A 119 -8.79 32.38 3.89
CA ALA A 119 -9.78 32.40 2.82
C ALA A 119 -10.49 33.77 2.64
N PRO A 120 -11.01 34.44 3.70
CA PRO A 120 -11.64 35.75 3.53
C PRO A 120 -10.63 36.84 3.14
N LYS A 121 -9.38 36.77 3.65
CA LYS A 121 -8.31 37.71 3.30
C LYS A 121 -7.92 37.59 1.84
N LEU A 122 -7.72 36.35 1.37
CA LEU A 122 -7.47 36.06 -0.04
C LEU A 122 -8.63 36.56 -0.91
N SER A 123 -9.87 36.26 -0.49
CA SER A 123 -11.04 36.66 -1.25
C SER A 123 -11.14 38.18 -1.40
N GLU A 124 -10.85 38.95 -0.34
CA GLU A 124 -10.86 40.41 -0.43
C GLU A 124 -9.71 40.96 -1.29
N MET A 125 -8.51 40.40 -1.18
CA MET A 125 -7.38 40.80 -2.03
C MET A 125 -7.69 40.56 -3.52
N VAL A 126 -8.28 39.41 -3.85
CA VAL A 126 -8.68 39.09 -5.22
C VAL A 126 -9.80 40.01 -5.69
N ARG A 127 -10.84 40.26 -4.88
CA ARG A 127 -11.92 41.22 -5.21
C ARG A 127 -11.38 42.63 -5.48
N ARG A 128 -10.41 43.10 -4.69
CA ARG A 128 -9.77 44.40 -4.93
C ARG A 128 -9.08 44.44 -6.30
N ASN A 129 -8.30 43.41 -6.63
CA ASN A 129 -7.63 43.33 -7.91
C ASN A 129 -8.61 43.22 -9.09
N LEU A 130 -9.72 42.49 -8.91
CA LEU A 130 -10.77 42.33 -9.90
C LEU A 130 -11.48 43.66 -10.22
N ARG A 131 -11.70 44.51 -9.21
CA ARG A 131 -12.28 45.86 -9.41
C ARG A 131 -11.43 46.69 -10.38
N ASP A 132 -10.11 46.67 -10.20
CA ASP A 132 -9.17 47.39 -11.07
C ASP A 132 -9.16 46.82 -12.51
N LEU A 133 -9.45 45.51 -12.66
CA LEU A 133 -9.48 44.81 -13.94
C LEU A 133 -10.85 44.82 -14.64
N GLY A 134 -11.72 45.76 -14.25
CA GLY A 134 -13.02 45.99 -14.90
C GLY A 134 -14.21 45.26 -14.27
N PHE A 135 -14.00 44.43 -13.25
CA PHE A 135 -15.06 43.69 -12.57
C PHE A 135 -15.55 44.41 -11.30
N LYS A 136 -16.09 45.62 -11.47
CA LYS A 136 -16.41 46.56 -10.37
C LYS A 136 -17.34 45.97 -9.29
N GLN A 137 -18.27 45.10 -9.68
CA GLN A 137 -19.26 44.50 -8.78
C GLN A 137 -19.22 42.96 -8.79
N SER A 138 -18.09 42.38 -9.17
CA SER A 138 -17.91 40.93 -9.13
C SER A 138 -17.84 40.38 -7.70
N GLN A 139 -18.16 39.10 -7.56
CA GLN A 139 -17.96 38.35 -6.34
C GLN A 139 -16.89 37.29 -6.56
N PHE A 140 -16.08 37.08 -5.52
CA PHE A 140 -15.11 36.00 -5.46
C PHE A 140 -15.11 35.44 -4.03
N GLU A 141 -15.11 34.11 -3.94
CA GLU A 141 -15.13 33.37 -2.68
C GLU A 141 -14.21 32.16 -2.80
N ALA A 142 -13.19 32.08 -1.94
CA ALA A 142 -12.47 30.83 -1.69
C ALA A 142 -13.26 30.00 -0.66
N ARG A 143 -14.14 29.13 -1.15
CA ARG A 143 -15.02 28.32 -0.31
C ARG A 143 -14.29 27.08 0.18
N MET A 144 -14.50 26.75 1.45
CA MET A 144 -14.04 25.50 2.04
C MET A 144 -15.22 24.61 2.38
N SER A 145 -15.09 23.32 2.07
CA SER A 145 -16.00 22.27 2.50
C SER A 145 -15.21 21.10 3.10
N GLU A 146 -15.87 20.27 3.88
CA GLU A 146 -15.26 19.05 4.40
C GLU A 146 -15.04 18.06 3.26
N ALA A 147 -13.86 17.45 3.21
CA ALA A 147 -13.57 16.40 2.24
C ALA A 147 -14.03 15.04 2.77
N LEU A 148 -14.64 14.23 1.89
CA LEU A 148 -15.07 12.86 2.23
C LEU A 148 -13.90 11.95 2.63
N VAL A 149 -12.69 12.23 2.11
CA VAL A 149 -11.48 11.44 2.34
C VAL A 149 -10.32 12.38 2.58
N ALA A 150 -9.53 12.11 3.63
CA ALA A 150 -8.29 12.81 3.90
C ALA A 150 -7.29 12.63 2.76
N ARG A 151 -6.68 13.73 2.32
CA ARG A 151 -5.65 13.73 1.27
C ARG A 151 -4.34 14.26 1.85
N ALA A 152 -3.24 14.11 1.10
CA ALA A 152 -1.97 14.75 1.44
C ALA A 152 -2.11 16.28 1.62
N SER A 153 -3.11 16.89 0.98
CA SER A 153 -3.45 18.32 1.11
C SER A 153 -4.35 18.65 2.32
N GLY A 154 -4.67 17.69 3.19
CA GLY A 154 -5.56 17.84 4.35
C GLY A 154 -6.98 17.28 4.15
N CYS A 155 -7.87 17.61 5.08
CA CYS A 155 -9.24 17.09 5.16
C CYS A 155 -10.33 18.09 4.70
N ASP A 156 -9.93 19.21 4.09
CA ASP A 156 -10.86 20.17 3.49
C ASP A 156 -10.71 20.17 1.97
N ALA A 157 -11.83 20.29 1.27
CA ALA A 157 -11.88 20.67 -0.13
C ALA A 157 -11.95 22.20 -0.23
N VAL A 158 -11.17 22.77 -1.15
CA VAL A 158 -11.15 24.21 -1.42
C VAL A 158 -11.61 24.43 -2.86
N GLU A 159 -12.64 25.25 -3.03
CA GLU A 159 -13.18 25.62 -4.34
C GLU A 159 -13.14 27.14 -4.50
N LEU A 160 -12.57 27.61 -5.61
CA LEU A 160 -12.55 29.03 -5.96
C LEU A 160 -13.80 29.33 -6.79
N LEU A 161 -14.66 30.18 -6.24
CA LEU A 161 -15.92 30.57 -6.84
C LEU A 161 -15.86 32.02 -7.30
N PHE A 162 -16.45 32.28 -8.46
CA PHE A 162 -16.48 33.60 -9.07
C PHE A 162 -17.84 33.89 -9.69
N SER A 163 -18.26 35.14 -9.62
CA SER A 163 -19.42 35.68 -10.33
C SER A 163 -19.03 37.02 -10.94
N PRO A 164 -19.07 37.16 -12.28
CA PRO A 164 -18.60 38.36 -12.96
C PRO A 164 -19.52 39.56 -12.74
N ASN A 165 -20.82 39.33 -12.63
CA ASN A 165 -21.86 40.36 -12.58
C ASN A 165 -22.78 40.20 -11.36
N PRO A 166 -23.31 41.31 -10.81
CA PRO A 166 -24.37 41.25 -9.81
C PRO A 166 -25.58 40.47 -10.30
N GLY A 167 -26.15 39.63 -9.43
CA GLY A 167 -27.33 38.82 -9.75
C GLY A 167 -27.01 37.46 -10.38
N GLU A 168 -25.77 37.22 -10.83
CA GLU A 168 -25.33 35.89 -11.23
C GLU A 168 -24.85 35.07 -10.01
N PRO A 169 -25.17 33.76 -9.94
CA PRO A 169 -24.71 32.92 -8.85
C PRO A 169 -23.20 32.69 -8.94
N LEU A 170 -22.57 32.54 -7.77
CA LEU A 170 -21.17 32.10 -7.66
C LEU A 170 -21.01 30.72 -8.31
N LYS A 171 -20.11 30.62 -9.29
CA LYS A 171 -19.80 29.38 -10.00
C LYS A 171 -18.34 29.01 -9.82
N PRO A 172 -18.00 27.70 -9.86
CA PRO A 172 -16.62 27.26 -9.93
C PRO A 172 -15.90 27.88 -11.13
N MET A 173 -14.63 28.23 -10.97
CA MET A 173 -13.85 28.85 -12.06
C MET A 173 -13.87 28.06 -13.37
N ARG A 174 -13.90 26.72 -13.30
CA ARG A 174 -14.00 25.82 -14.45
C ARG A 174 -15.29 25.96 -15.27
N ALA A 175 -16.33 26.57 -14.69
CA ALA A 175 -17.64 26.76 -15.30
C ALA A 175 -17.84 28.17 -15.89
N ILE A 176 -16.79 29.00 -15.89
CA ILE A 176 -16.82 30.33 -16.51
C ILE A 176 -16.68 30.15 -18.03
N ALA A 177 -17.56 30.79 -18.81
CA ALA A 177 -17.64 30.57 -20.27
C ALA A 177 -16.67 31.44 -21.09
N SER A 178 -16.23 32.60 -20.57
CA SER A 178 -15.40 33.56 -21.31
C SER A 178 -13.91 33.37 -21.00
N SER A 179 -13.12 33.04 -22.03
CA SER A 179 -11.66 32.88 -21.97
C SER A 179 -10.96 34.13 -21.42
N GLY A 180 -11.35 35.31 -21.90
CA GLY A 180 -10.80 36.60 -21.45
C GLY A 180 -11.11 36.92 -19.99
N GLU A 181 -12.28 36.51 -19.49
CA GLU A 181 -12.64 36.68 -18.08
C GLU A 181 -11.81 35.78 -17.17
N ILE A 182 -11.61 34.51 -17.55
CA ILE A 182 -10.73 33.59 -16.83
C ILE A 182 -9.31 34.12 -16.79
N SER A 183 -8.77 34.63 -17.90
CA SER A 183 -7.41 35.20 -17.96
C SER A 183 -7.25 36.40 -17.03
N ARG A 184 -8.23 37.30 -16.97
CA ARG A 184 -8.20 38.45 -16.04
C ARG A 184 -8.38 38.01 -14.57
N LEU A 185 -9.25 37.03 -14.30
CA LEU A 185 -9.41 36.45 -12.96
C LEU A 185 -8.12 35.77 -12.49
N MET A 186 -7.45 35.02 -13.37
CA MET A 186 -6.16 34.41 -13.07
C MET A 186 -5.08 35.47 -12.79
N LEU A 187 -5.05 36.57 -13.55
CA LEU A 187 -4.14 37.69 -13.25
C LEU A 187 -4.44 38.31 -11.87
N ALA A 188 -5.71 38.46 -11.50
CA ALA A 188 -6.11 38.97 -10.18
C ALA A 188 -5.63 38.06 -9.04
N ILE A 189 -5.82 36.75 -9.19
CA ILE A 189 -5.39 35.72 -8.23
C ILE A 189 -3.87 35.67 -8.13
N LYS A 190 -3.18 35.56 -9.27
CA LYS A 190 -1.71 35.53 -9.32
C LYS A 190 -1.09 36.80 -8.76
N SER A 191 -1.72 37.95 -9.00
CA SER A 191 -1.27 39.20 -8.37
C SER A 191 -1.49 39.22 -6.86
N ALA A 192 -2.57 38.63 -6.34
CA ALA A 192 -2.80 38.51 -4.90
C ALA A 192 -1.81 37.56 -4.22
N LEU A 193 -1.32 36.57 -4.97
CA LEU A 193 -0.40 35.53 -4.47
C LEU A 193 1.05 35.74 -4.90
N ALA A 194 1.39 36.85 -5.55
CA ALA A 194 2.68 37.03 -6.24
C ALA A 194 3.91 36.86 -5.33
N ALA A 195 3.79 37.17 -4.03
CA ALA A 195 4.87 36.99 -3.05
C ALA A 195 5.06 35.54 -2.58
N GLN A 196 4.08 34.66 -2.82
CA GLN A 196 4.08 33.25 -2.40
C GLN A 196 4.11 32.28 -3.59
N ASP A 197 4.03 32.80 -4.81
CA ASP A 197 3.93 32.00 -6.01
C ASP A 197 5.33 31.67 -6.56
N ALA A 198 5.58 30.39 -6.85
CA ALA A 198 6.88 29.90 -7.30
C ALA A 198 6.99 29.82 -8.84
N VAL A 199 5.98 30.27 -9.57
CA VAL A 199 5.90 30.11 -11.02
C VAL A 199 6.70 31.21 -11.74
N PRO A 200 7.83 30.89 -12.42
CA PRO A 200 8.73 31.91 -12.96
C PRO A 200 8.19 32.61 -14.22
N LEU A 201 7.18 32.04 -14.89
CA LEU A 201 6.61 32.54 -16.14
C LEU A 201 5.08 32.33 -16.18
N LEU A 202 4.34 33.42 -16.41
CA LEU A 202 2.91 33.43 -16.66
C LEU A 202 2.66 33.84 -18.12
N VAL A 203 1.91 33.01 -18.84
CA VAL A 203 1.45 33.31 -20.20
C VAL A 203 -0.05 33.54 -20.16
N PHE A 204 -0.50 34.71 -20.60
CA PHE A 204 -1.92 35.04 -20.67
C PHE A 204 -2.39 35.07 -22.13
N ASP A 205 -3.44 34.30 -22.42
CA ASP A 205 -4.13 34.31 -23.70
C ASP A 205 -5.42 35.13 -23.62
N GLU A 206 -5.71 35.89 -24.67
CA GLU A 206 -6.95 36.69 -24.80
C GLU A 206 -7.28 37.63 -23.62
N ILE A 207 -6.27 38.10 -22.87
CA ILE A 207 -6.50 38.94 -21.68
C ILE A 207 -7.06 40.34 -22.03
N ASP A 208 -6.84 40.81 -23.27
CA ASP A 208 -7.46 41.99 -23.90
C ASP A 208 -8.82 41.72 -24.53
N ALA A 209 -9.30 40.47 -24.60
CA ALA A 209 -10.52 40.18 -25.33
C ALA A 209 -11.70 40.97 -24.74
N ASN A 210 -12.33 41.75 -25.62
CA ASN A 210 -13.44 42.67 -25.31
C ASN A 210 -13.10 43.70 -24.22
N VAL A 211 -11.83 44.13 -24.13
CA VAL A 211 -11.35 45.16 -23.21
C VAL A 211 -10.82 46.37 -23.99
N GLY A 212 -11.39 47.54 -23.76
CA GLY A 212 -10.94 48.81 -24.32
C GLY A 212 -10.69 49.88 -23.25
N GLY A 213 -9.94 50.92 -23.61
CA GLY A 213 -9.75 52.12 -22.77
C GLY A 213 -9.05 51.85 -21.43
N GLU A 214 -9.61 52.38 -20.34
CA GLU A 214 -9.03 52.34 -19.00
C GLU A 214 -8.73 50.93 -18.49
N ILE A 215 -9.58 49.95 -18.83
CA ILE A 215 -9.43 48.57 -18.38
C ILE A 215 -8.21 47.91 -19.05
N ALA A 216 -7.94 48.21 -20.32
CA ALA A 216 -6.76 47.70 -21.03
C ALA A 216 -5.46 48.27 -20.43
N HIS A 217 -5.49 49.54 -20.01
CA HIS A 217 -4.39 50.17 -19.29
C HIS A 217 -4.17 49.54 -17.91
N ALA A 218 -5.26 49.28 -17.16
CA ALA A 218 -5.20 48.62 -15.86
C ALA A 218 -4.62 47.20 -15.93
N VAL A 219 -5.01 46.41 -16.94
CA VAL A 219 -4.42 45.09 -17.22
C VAL A 219 -2.91 45.21 -17.43
N GLY A 220 -2.47 46.12 -18.30
CA GLY A 220 -1.04 46.33 -18.58
C GLY A 220 -0.25 46.81 -17.36
N ALA A 221 -0.80 47.75 -16.58
CA ALA A 221 -0.20 48.21 -15.34
C ALA A 221 -0.06 47.09 -14.31
N ARG A 222 -1.08 46.22 -14.19
CA ARG A 222 -1.05 45.08 -13.27
C ARG A 222 -0.04 44.02 -13.70
N MET A 223 0.02 43.68 -14.98
CA MET A 223 1.06 42.77 -15.51
C MET A 223 2.46 43.32 -15.23
N ARG A 224 2.68 44.64 -15.40
CA ARG A 224 3.96 45.29 -15.07
C ARG A 224 4.27 45.23 -13.57
N ALA A 225 3.28 45.41 -12.70
CA ALA A 225 3.48 45.34 -11.25
C ALA A 225 3.86 43.93 -10.76
N VAL A 226 3.41 42.88 -11.47
CA VAL A 226 3.71 41.48 -11.14
C VAL A 226 5.00 41.01 -11.83
N ALA A 227 5.42 41.66 -12.92
CA ALA A 227 6.61 41.31 -13.70
C ALA A 227 7.93 41.12 -12.88
N PRO A 228 8.22 41.90 -11.82
CA PRO A 228 9.42 41.69 -11.00
C PRO A 228 9.38 40.40 -10.19
N LEU A 229 8.19 39.88 -9.91
CA LEU A 229 7.98 38.66 -9.12
C LEU A 229 7.77 37.44 -10.02
N LEU A 230 7.10 37.61 -11.17
CA LEU A 230 6.75 36.55 -12.11
C LEU A 230 6.90 37.09 -13.55
N ASN A 231 7.69 36.46 -14.42
CA ASN A 231 7.79 36.93 -15.81
C ASN A 231 6.42 36.81 -16.48
N CYS A 232 5.92 37.87 -17.12
CA CYS A 232 4.60 37.87 -17.76
C CYS A 232 4.72 38.00 -19.28
N VAL A 233 4.09 37.09 -20.02
CA VAL A 233 4.01 37.11 -21.48
C VAL A 233 2.55 37.16 -21.91
N ARG A 234 2.25 38.00 -22.89
CA ARG A 234 0.93 38.09 -23.50
C ARG A 234 0.96 37.42 -24.86
N LEU A 235 -0.01 36.53 -25.12
CA LEU A 235 -0.32 36.05 -26.46
C LEU A 235 -1.32 37.02 -27.09
N ALA A 236 -0.90 37.75 -28.12
CA ALA A 236 -1.79 38.62 -28.88
C ALA A 236 -2.06 37.98 -30.24
N ALA A 237 -3.31 37.58 -30.49
CA ALA A 237 -3.75 37.14 -31.80
C ALA A 237 -4.00 38.36 -32.70
N ARG A 238 -3.02 38.74 -33.53
CA ARG A 238 -3.33 39.54 -34.73
C ARG A 238 -3.88 38.59 -35.80
N ARG A 239 -5.01 38.94 -36.42
CA ARG A 239 -5.46 38.31 -37.67
C ARG A 239 -4.26 38.28 -38.64
N GLY A 240 -3.73 37.08 -38.93
CA GLY A 240 -2.68 36.86 -39.93
C GLY A 240 -1.23 36.66 -39.44
N ALA A 241 -0.86 36.86 -38.17
CA ALA A 241 0.50 36.51 -37.69
C ALA A 241 0.60 36.42 -36.15
N LYS A 242 0.97 35.25 -35.62
CA LYS A 242 1.32 35.06 -34.20
C LYS A 242 2.71 35.65 -33.95
N ARG A 243 2.82 36.81 -33.28
CA ARG A 243 4.08 37.28 -32.68
C ARG A 243 3.92 37.29 -31.16
N LEU A 244 4.79 36.55 -30.47
CA LEU A 244 4.97 36.63 -29.03
C LEU A 244 5.61 37.99 -28.69
N ARG A 245 4.95 38.81 -27.85
CA ARG A 245 5.61 39.94 -27.19
C ARG A 245 5.78 39.58 -25.72
N ALA A 246 7.01 39.30 -25.32
CA ALA A 246 7.35 39.22 -23.91
C ALA A 246 7.38 40.63 -23.31
N CYS A 247 6.74 40.83 -22.16
CA CYS A 247 7.16 41.89 -21.24
C CYS A 247 8.32 41.30 -20.43
N SER A 248 9.52 41.30 -21.00
CA SER A 248 10.71 41.12 -20.18
C SER A 248 10.87 42.34 -19.29
N ALA A 249 11.23 42.11 -18.03
CA ALA A 249 11.92 43.13 -17.26
C ALA A 249 13.21 43.47 -18.01
N GLU A 250 13.19 44.53 -18.83
CA GLU A 250 14.42 45.21 -19.21
C GLU A 250 15.09 45.60 -17.90
N ARG A 251 16.30 45.06 -17.69
CA ARG A 251 17.20 45.47 -16.62
C ARG A 251 17.38 46.99 -16.71
N VAL A 252 16.61 47.73 -15.94
CA VAL A 252 17.01 49.07 -15.49
C VAL A 252 18.04 48.84 -14.40
N MET A 253 19.27 48.53 -14.82
CA MET A 253 20.45 48.63 -13.98
C MET A 253 21.48 49.50 -14.69
N LYS A 254 21.72 50.65 -14.05
CA LYS A 254 22.88 51.56 -14.09
C LYS A 254 22.73 52.88 -14.87
N PRO A 255 23.31 53.97 -14.35
CA PRO A 255 23.34 54.47 -12.96
C PRO A 255 22.26 55.53 -12.70
#